data_AF-A0AAU3UGP9-F1
#
_entry.id   AF-A0AAU3UGP9-F1
#
_cell.length_a   1.000
_cell.length_b   1.000
_cell.length_c   1.000
_cell.angle_alpha   90.00
_cell.angle_beta   90.00
_cell.angle_gamma   90.00
#
_symmetry.space_group_name_H-M   'P 1'
#
loop_
_entity.id
_entity.type
_entity.pdbx_description
1 polymer ?
#
loop_
_entity_poly.entity_id
_entity_poly.type
_entity_poly.pdbx_seq_one_letter_code
_entity_poly.pdbx_strand_id
1 'polypeptide(L)'
;MSDGEVDSGEAHEQYLRAFRHPAVSRDQLRDLLDAVNAFLDSITPKQGEFVPNGGWAPESTAMAFQIGRAVEQVLSEREDADRELVRRRDIRDRLVAALDAVLDCLRSLPELADHEVSLGTVAVNEGFQVFEDGSVRTTVAQEVDADVGLLELRRAELDDQMTAAVAARTGLIDDTTDLVRERLGVADVGIPWVILAATQGGLDVSEPFEFAAHHLPDGELRDLMVQLVTDIELARTLEEVPDQPRGVPE
;
A
#
# COMPACT_ATOMS: atom_id res chain seq x y z
N MET A 1 -33.21 24.87 46.29
CA MET A 1 -31.91 24.76 45.58
C MET A 1 -31.70 23.27 45.42
N SER A 2 -31.91 22.77 44.19
CA SER A 2 -31.74 21.36 43.85
C SER A 2 -30.27 21.21 43.48
N ASP A 3 -29.52 20.50 44.30
CA ASP A 3 -28.13 20.14 43.98
C ASP A 3 -28.13 19.35 42.66
N GLY A 4 -27.24 19.77 41.76
CA GLY A 4 -27.14 19.24 40.41
C GLY A 4 -26.58 17.83 40.43
N GLU A 5 -27.47 16.85 40.28
CA GLU A 5 -27.12 15.58 39.66
C GLU A 5 -26.71 15.89 38.21
N VAL A 6 -25.42 16.15 38.00
CA VAL A 6 -24.85 16.12 36.64
C VAL A 6 -25.05 14.70 36.15
N ASP A 7 -25.80 14.53 35.07
CA ASP A 7 -26.04 13.22 34.46
C ASP A 7 -24.68 12.56 34.18
N SER A 8 -24.52 11.29 34.59
CA SER A 8 -23.27 10.53 34.45
C SER A 8 -22.75 10.52 33.01
N GLY A 9 -23.63 10.65 32.01
CA GLY A 9 -23.26 10.78 30.61
C GLY A 9 -22.65 12.15 30.26
N GLU A 10 -23.18 13.23 30.83
CA GLU A 10 -22.67 14.59 30.61
C GLU A 10 -21.30 14.80 31.26
N ALA A 11 -21.06 14.21 32.44
CA ALA A 11 -19.76 14.26 33.11
C ALA A 11 -18.67 13.54 32.31
N HIS A 12 -18.98 12.34 31.77
CA HIS A 12 -18.05 11.58 30.92
C HIS A 12 -17.64 12.35 29.66
N GLU A 13 -18.61 12.95 28.95
CA GLU A 13 -18.33 13.76 27.76
C GLU A 13 -17.51 15.02 28.06
N GLN A 14 -17.72 15.65 29.23
CA GLN A 14 -16.88 16.78 29.68
C GLN A 14 -15.42 16.35 29.89
N TYR A 15 -15.19 15.18 30.50
CA TYR A 15 -13.85 14.62 30.65
C TYR A 15 -13.21 14.28 29.30
N LEU A 16 -13.94 13.62 28.39
CA LEU A 16 -13.46 13.34 27.04
C LEU A 16 -13.04 14.63 26.32
N ARG A 17 -13.85 15.69 26.41
CA ARG A 17 -13.53 16.98 25.80
C ARG A 17 -12.25 17.60 26.37
N ALA A 18 -12.05 17.50 27.69
CA ALA A 18 -10.85 18.01 28.35
C ALA A 18 -9.59 17.20 27.96
N PHE A 19 -9.68 15.87 27.96
CA PHE A 19 -8.55 14.97 27.68
C PHE A 19 -8.18 14.90 26.19
N ARG A 20 -9.14 15.15 25.28
CA ARG A 20 -8.87 15.32 23.84
C ARG A 20 -8.13 16.62 23.51
N HIS A 21 -7.97 17.55 24.46
CA HIS A 21 -7.29 18.82 24.20
C HIS A 21 -5.81 18.58 23.80
N PRO A 22 -5.32 19.20 22.70
CA PRO A 22 -3.97 18.94 22.18
C PRO A 22 -2.82 19.24 23.16
N ALA A 23 -3.04 20.17 24.09
CA ALA A 23 -2.05 20.53 25.11
C ALA A 23 -1.85 19.44 26.19
N VAL A 24 -2.75 18.45 26.28
CA VAL A 24 -2.63 17.33 27.22
C VAL A 24 -1.81 16.22 26.56
N SER A 25 -0.62 15.96 27.10
CA SER A 25 0.28 14.92 26.60
C SER A 25 -0.20 13.51 26.96
N ARG A 26 0.27 12.49 26.23
CA ARG A 26 -0.02 11.08 26.54
C ARG A 26 0.52 10.67 27.90
N ASP A 27 1.71 11.16 28.26
CA ASP A 27 2.33 10.82 29.54
C ASP A 27 1.51 11.39 30.69
N GLN A 28 0.99 12.62 30.57
CA GLN A 28 0.06 13.19 31.56
C GLN A 28 -1.25 12.39 31.69
N LEU A 29 -1.76 11.82 30.60
CA LEU A 29 -2.95 10.96 30.64
C LEU A 29 -2.63 9.61 31.31
N ARG A 30 -1.46 9.03 31.04
CA ARG A 30 -1.01 7.79 31.71
C ARG A 30 -0.79 8.00 33.20
N ASP A 31 -0.11 9.08 33.58
CA ASP A 31 0.10 9.46 34.98
C ASP A 31 -1.24 9.67 35.71
N LEU A 32 -2.22 10.28 35.03
CA LEU A 32 -3.57 10.46 35.58
C LEU A 32 -4.29 9.11 35.73
N LEU A 33 -4.19 8.21 34.75
CA LEU A 33 -4.78 6.87 34.83
C LEU A 33 -4.16 6.08 35.98
N ASP A 34 -2.84 6.12 36.14
CA ASP A 34 -2.11 5.45 37.22
C ASP A 34 -2.52 6.01 38.59
N ALA A 35 -2.68 7.33 38.71
CA ALA A 35 -3.14 7.96 39.94
C ALA A 35 -4.60 7.59 40.28
N VAL A 36 -5.48 7.53 39.28
CA VAL A 36 -6.88 7.10 39.45
C VAL A 36 -6.96 5.63 39.83
N ASN A 37 -6.17 4.76 39.19
CA ASN A 37 -6.10 3.34 39.53
C ASN A 37 -5.57 3.12 40.94
N ALA A 38 -4.50 3.81 41.33
CA ALA A 38 -3.97 3.76 42.70
C ALA A 38 -5.00 4.24 43.74
N PHE A 39 -5.80 5.26 43.41
CA PHE A 39 -6.91 5.69 44.26
C PHE A 39 -7.99 4.61 44.37
N LEU A 40 -8.44 4.04 43.24
CA LEU A 40 -9.44 2.97 43.22
C LEU A 40 -8.96 1.71 43.97
N ASP A 41 -7.68 1.36 43.84
CA ASP A 41 -7.05 0.25 44.57
C ASP A 41 -6.99 0.52 46.08
N SER A 42 -6.78 1.78 46.48
CA SER A 42 -6.73 2.16 47.90
C SER A 42 -8.08 2.08 48.62
N ILE A 43 -9.18 2.20 47.87
CA ILE A 43 -10.56 2.18 48.40
C ILE A 43 -11.29 0.86 48.15
N THR A 44 -10.68 -0.06 47.38
CA THR A 44 -11.20 -1.40 47.13
C THR A 44 -10.68 -2.35 48.21
N PRO A 45 -11.53 -2.88 49.10
CA PRO A 45 -11.08 -3.73 50.19
C PRO A 45 -10.51 -5.06 49.66
N LYS A 46 -9.37 -5.50 50.21
CA LYS A 46 -8.75 -6.77 49.81
C LYS A 46 -9.54 -7.95 50.37
N GLN A 47 -9.42 -9.13 49.72
CA GLN A 47 -10.07 -10.35 50.21
C GLN A 47 -9.70 -10.62 51.68
N GLY A 48 -10.70 -10.57 52.56
CA GLY A 48 -10.56 -10.85 54.00
C GLY A 48 -10.42 -9.62 54.91
N GLU A 49 -10.44 -8.39 54.38
CA GLU A 49 -10.39 -7.17 55.20
C GLU A 49 -11.78 -6.71 55.68
N PHE A 50 -11.83 -6.23 56.92
CA PHE A 50 -13.04 -5.68 57.54
C PHE A 50 -13.34 -4.28 57.00
N VAL A 51 -14.51 -4.10 56.40
CA VAL A 51 -14.98 -2.79 55.90
C VAL A 51 -15.78 -2.08 57.00
N PRO A 52 -15.36 -0.91 57.51
CA PRO A 52 -16.16 -0.15 58.46
C PRO A 52 -17.46 0.34 57.81
N ASN A 53 -18.59 0.12 58.48
CA ASN A 53 -19.89 0.69 58.10
C ASN A 53 -19.83 2.22 58.23
N GLY A 54 -19.51 2.91 57.13
CA GLY A 54 -19.59 4.39 57.04
C GLY A 54 -18.43 5.10 56.34
N GLY A 55 -17.47 4.41 55.74
CA GLY A 55 -16.27 5.03 55.14
C GLY A 55 -16.20 5.04 53.60
N TRP A 56 -17.27 4.71 52.89
CA TRP A 56 -17.24 4.65 51.42
C TRP A 56 -17.91 5.91 50.86
N ALA A 57 -17.17 6.72 50.11
CA ALA A 57 -17.69 7.89 49.38
C ALA A 57 -18.09 7.46 47.96
N PRO A 58 -19.35 7.03 47.72
CA PRO A 58 -19.73 6.35 46.49
C PRO A 58 -19.63 7.28 45.27
N GLU A 59 -19.86 8.58 45.48
CA GLU A 59 -19.73 9.62 44.46
C GLU A 59 -18.28 9.80 44.01
N SER A 60 -17.31 9.82 44.94
CA SER A 60 -15.88 9.93 44.61
C SER A 60 -15.38 8.70 43.86
N THR A 61 -15.84 7.51 44.24
CA THR A 61 -15.56 6.26 43.53
C THR A 61 -16.15 6.28 42.12
N ALA A 62 -17.41 6.69 41.96
CA ALA A 62 -18.07 6.78 40.66
C ALA A 62 -17.38 7.80 39.73
N MET A 63 -16.99 8.96 40.27
CA MET A 63 -16.24 9.99 39.55
C MET A 63 -14.86 9.48 39.11
N ALA A 64 -14.14 8.77 39.98
CA ALA A 64 -12.86 8.16 39.64
C ALA A 64 -12.99 7.12 38.52
N PHE A 65 -14.02 6.27 38.54
CA PHE A 65 -14.29 5.34 37.44
C PHE A 65 -14.62 6.05 36.12
N GLN A 66 -15.42 7.11 36.14
CA GLN A 66 -15.72 7.90 34.93
C GLN A 66 -14.46 8.57 34.36
N ILE A 67 -13.62 9.16 35.22
CA ILE A 67 -12.34 9.74 34.81
C ILE A 67 -11.43 8.67 34.21
N GLY A 68 -11.25 7.53 34.89
CA GLY A 68 -10.43 6.42 34.40
C GLY A 68 -10.87 5.94 33.02
N ARG A 69 -12.17 5.69 32.84
CA ARG A 69 -12.74 5.26 31.55
C ARG A 69 -12.54 6.30 30.45
N ALA A 70 -12.72 7.59 30.76
CA ALA A 70 -12.51 8.67 29.80
C ALA A 70 -11.04 8.77 29.38
N VAL A 71 -10.11 8.60 30.31
CA VAL A 71 -8.67 8.59 30.02
C VAL A 71 -8.28 7.39 29.16
N GLU A 72 -8.74 6.17 29.51
CA GLU A 72 -8.51 4.95 28.73
C GLU A 72 -9.03 5.10 27.29
N GLN A 73 -10.24 5.64 27.14
CA GLN A 73 -10.85 5.87 25.83
C GLN A 73 -10.00 6.84 24.99
N VAL A 74 -9.57 7.96 25.55
CA VAL A 74 -8.73 8.93 24.82
C VAL A 74 -7.36 8.37 24.48
N LEU A 75 -6.75 7.57 25.36
CA LEU A 75 -5.49 6.88 25.06
C LEU A 75 -5.66 5.90 23.90
N SER A 76 -6.72 5.08 23.90
CA SER A 76 -7.04 4.17 22.80
C SER A 76 -7.29 4.91 21.49
N GLU A 77 -8.12 5.97 21.50
CA GLU A 77 -8.39 6.80 20.31
C GLU A 77 -7.08 7.37 19.72
N ARG A 78 -6.17 7.82 20.58
CA ARG A 78 -4.87 8.35 20.16
C ARG A 78 -3.96 7.25 19.60
N GLU A 79 -3.99 6.04 20.15
CA GLU A 79 -3.20 4.91 19.65
C GLU A 79 -3.74 4.39 18.31
N ASP A 80 -5.06 4.37 18.14
CA ASP A 80 -5.72 4.08 16.87
C ASP A 80 -5.34 5.11 15.81
N ALA A 81 -5.37 6.40 16.14
CA ALA A 81 -4.96 7.48 15.25
C ALA A 81 -3.49 7.34 14.80
N ASP A 82 -2.58 7.00 15.70
CA ASP A 82 -1.18 6.76 15.36
C ASP A 82 -1.00 5.55 14.44
N ARG A 83 -1.68 4.44 14.74
CA ARG A 83 -1.65 3.24 13.89
C ARG A 83 -2.18 3.53 12.50
N GLU A 84 -3.25 4.31 12.40
CA GLU A 84 -3.81 4.73 11.12
C GLU A 84 -2.87 5.66 10.35
N LEU A 85 -2.17 6.58 11.02
CA LEU A 85 -1.14 7.42 10.38
C LEU A 85 0.02 6.57 9.81
N VAL A 86 0.50 5.59 10.57
CA VAL A 86 1.53 4.65 10.11
C VAL A 86 1.03 3.85 8.90
N ARG A 87 -0.20 3.34 8.97
CA ARG A 87 -0.82 2.59 7.87
C ARG A 87 -0.94 3.42 6.59
N ARG A 88 -1.43 4.66 6.68
CA ARG A 88 -1.53 5.56 5.52
C ARG A 88 -0.17 5.88 4.92
N ARG A 89 0.84 6.06 5.76
CA ARG A 89 2.21 6.26 5.30
C ARG A 89 2.73 5.03 4.55
N ASP A 90 2.51 3.82 5.08
CA ASP A 90 2.92 2.58 4.42
C ASP A 90 2.24 2.41 3.05
N ILE A 91 0.93 2.66 2.97
CA ILE A 91 0.16 2.64 1.70
C ILE A 91 0.77 3.61 0.68
N ARG A 92 1.03 4.86 1.10
CA ARG A 92 1.64 5.87 0.23
C ARG A 92 3.03 5.45 -0.23
N ASP A 93 3.88 5.01 0.69
CA ASP A 93 5.27 4.65 0.39
C ASP A 93 5.32 3.44 -0.57
N ARG A 94 4.38 2.49 -0.45
CA ARG A 94 4.19 1.39 -1.41
C ARG A 94 3.73 1.85 -2.79
N LEU A 95 2.74 2.74 -2.85
CA LEU A 95 2.24 3.30 -4.11
C LEU A 95 3.33 4.07 -4.85
N VAL A 96 4.04 4.95 -4.14
CA VAL A 96 5.15 5.73 -4.72
C VAL A 96 6.22 4.79 -5.26
N ALA A 97 6.63 3.77 -4.51
CA ALA A 97 7.63 2.81 -4.98
C ALA A 97 7.18 2.06 -6.25
N ALA A 98 5.91 1.67 -6.35
CA ALA A 98 5.38 1.02 -7.54
C ALA A 98 5.34 1.97 -8.76
N LEU A 99 4.89 3.21 -8.56
CA LEU A 99 4.83 4.22 -9.62
C LEU A 99 6.23 4.65 -10.10
N ASP A 100 7.17 4.83 -9.17
CA ASP A 100 8.56 5.16 -9.51
C ASP A 100 9.20 4.04 -10.33
N ALA A 101 8.98 2.77 -9.97
CA ALA A 101 9.47 1.63 -10.74
C ALA A 101 8.93 1.62 -12.18
N VAL A 102 7.63 1.87 -12.35
CA VAL A 102 7.02 1.95 -13.69
C VAL A 102 7.57 3.13 -14.48
N LEU A 103 7.74 4.29 -13.85
CA LEU A 103 8.33 5.48 -14.49
C LEU A 103 9.79 5.24 -14.91
N ASP A 104 10.59 4.60 -14.07
CA ASP A 104 11.99 4.29 -14.37
C ASP A 104 12.11 3.24 -15.48
N CYS A 105 11.20 2.27 -15.52
CA CYS A 105 11.06 1.35 -16.64
C CYS A 105 10.74 2.11 -17.94
N LEU A 106 9.72 2.97 -17.94
CA LEU A 106 9.35 3.80 -19.10
C LEU A 106 10.48 4.72 -19.58
N ARG A 107 11.33 5.22 -18.68
CA ARG A 107 12.49 6.04 -19.02
C ARG A 107 13.61 5.23 -19.66
N SER A 108 13.80 3.98 -19.26
CA SER A 108 14.92 3.13 -19.68
C SER A 108 14.60 2.32 -20.95
N LEU A 109 13.33 1.99 -21.16
CA LEU A 109 12.87 1.21 -22.31
C LEU A 109 13.28 1.78 -23.68
N PRO A 110 13.18 3.10 -23.95
CA PRO A 110 13.58 3.66 -25.23
C PRO A 110 15.05 3.41 -25.57
N GLU A 111 15.96 3.55 -24.60
CA GLU A 111 17.38 3.32 -24.82
C GLU A 111 17.69 1.85 -25.11
N LEU A 112 17.02 0.93 -24.40
CA LEU A 112 17.14 -0.51 -24.65
C LEU A 112 16.58 -0.90 -26.02
N ALA A 113 15.41 -0.34 -26.38
CA ALA A 113 14.79 -0.57 -27.68
C ALA A 113 15.66 -0.02 -28.83
N ASP A 114 16.23 1.17 -28.69
CA ASP A 114 17.14 1.77 -29.67
C ASP A 114 18.40 0.91 -29.85
N HIS A 115 18.96 0.39 -28.75
CA HIS A 115 20.11 -0.50 -28.80
C HIS A 115 19.79 -1.82 -29.54
N GLU A 116 18.67 -2.44 -29.22
CA GLU A 116 18.16 -3.65 -29.88
C GLU A 116 17.92 -3.41 -31.38
N VAL A 117 17.23 -2.33 -31.74
CA VAL A 117 16.97 -1.97 -33.15
C VAL A 117 18.27 -1.69 -33.90
N SER A 118 19.23 -1.01 -33.28
CA SER A 118 20.54 -0.75 -33.88
C SER A 118 21.29 -2.06 -34.16
N LEU A 119 21.34 -2.99 -33.21
CA LEU A 119 21.98 -4.30 -33.38
C LEU A 119 21.28 -5.14 -34.44
N GLY A 120 19.94 -5.22 -34.40
CA GLY A 120 19.14 -5.93 -35.39
C GLY A 120 19.35 -5.37 -36.80
N THR A 121 19.44 -4.05 -36.93
CA THR A 121 19.72 -3.38 -38.21
C THR A 121 21.10 -3.74 -38.74
N VAL A 122 22.13 -3.82 -37.88
CA VAL A 122 23.47 -4.27 -38.27
C VAL A 122 23.43 -5.71 -38.77
N ALA A 123 22.82 -6.63 -38.01
CA ALA A 123 22.73 -8.03 -38.38
C ALA A 123 21.98 -8.23 -39.72
N VAL A 124 20.87 -7.54 -39.92
CA VAL A 124 20.09 -7.60 -41.17
C VAL A 124 20.87 -7.02 -42.35
N ASN A 125 21.58 -5.90 -42.16
CA ASN A 125 22.41 -5.31 -43.21
C ASN A 125 23.61 -6.18 -43.58
N GLU A 126 24.13 -6.96 -42.64
CA GLU A 126 25.16 -7.98 -42.88
C GLU A 126 24.59 -9.24 -43.57
N GLY A 127 23.27 -9.37 -43.68
CA GLY A 127 22.58 -10.46 -44.39
C GLY A 127 22.11 -11.60 -43.49
N PHE A 128 22.18 -11.45 -42.16
CA PHE A 128 21.68 -12.42 -41.21
C PHE A 128 20.17 -12.29 -41.00
N GLN A 129 19.54 -13.38 -40.55
CA GLN A 129 18.16 -13.39 -40.11
C GLN A 129 18.12 -13.27 -38.57
N VAL A 130 17.38 -12.29 -38.06
CA VAL A 130 17.16 -12.06 -36.62
C VAL A 130 15.74 -12.49 -36.24
N PHE A 131 15.60 -13.18 -35.11
CA PHE A 131 14.32 -13.60 -34.55
C PHE A 131 13.95 -12.79 -33.31
N GLU A 132 12.68 -12.87 -32.88
CA GLU A 132 12.15 -12.12 -31.73
C GLU A 132 12.81 -12.48 -30.40
N ASP A 133 13.33 -13.70 -30.27
CA ASP A 133 14.09 -14.16 -29.10
C ASP A 133 15.53 -13.63 -29.06
N GLY A 134 15.92 -12.84 -30.07
CA GLY A 134 17.27 -12.33 -30.25
C GLY A 134 18.21 -13.29 -30.96
N SER A 135 17.76 -14.49 -31.36
CA SER A 135 18.62 -15.43 -32.06
C SER A 135 18.97 -14.96 -33.47
N VAL A 136 20.21 -15.23 -33.91
CA VAL A 136 20.74 -14.82 -35.21
C VAL A 136 21.17 -16.04 -36.01
N ARG A 137 20.66 -16.14 -37.26
CA ARG A 137 20.95 -17.24 -38.19
C ARG A 137 21.54 -16.74 -39.50
N THR A 138 22.42 -17.57 -40.06
CA THR A 138 22.93 -17.41 -41.42
C THR A 138 21.82 -17.58 -42.44
N THR A 139 21.94 -16.88 -43.56
CA THR A 139 21.04 -17.08 -44.72
C THR A 139 21.75 -17.85 -45.83
N VAL A 140 20.97 -18.56 -46.65
CA VAL A 140 21.51 -19.32 -47.81
C VAL A 140 22.32 -18.43 -48.75
N ALA A 141 21.97 -17.14 -48.87
CA ALA A 141 22.71 -16.19 -49.70
C ALA A 141 24.11 -15.87 -49.13
N GLN A 142 24.28 -15.88 -47.81
CA GLN A 142 25.59 -15.67 -47.17
C GLN A 142 26.48 -16.92 -47.27
N GLU A 143 25.91 -18.11 -47.37
CA GLU A 143 26.69 -19.36 -47.45
C GLU A 143 27.36 -19.57 -48.82
N VAL A 144 26.91 -18.85 -49.86
CA VAL A 144 27.50 -18.93 -51.20
C VAL A 144 28.81 -18.15 -51.23
N ASP A 145 29.92 -18.86 -51.43
CA ASP A 145 31.29 -18.33 -51.55
C ASP A 145 31.90 -17.66 -50.29
N ALA A 146 31.28 -17.84 -49.11
CA ALA A 146 31.82 -17.34 -47.85
C ALA A 146 32.82 -18.27 -47.16
N ASP A 147 33.72 -17.70 -46.36
CA ASP A 147 34.49 -18.44 -45.37
C ASP A 147 33.56 -18.83 -44.22
N VAL A 148 33.18 -20.11 -44.18
CA VAL A 148 32.25 -20.68 -43.19
C VAL A 148 32.72 -20.41 -41.75
N GLY A 149 34.02 -20.43 -41.49
CA GLY A 149 34.56 -20.19 -40.14
C GLY A 149 34.38 -18.75 -39.68
N LEU A 150 34.63 -17.78 -40.56
CA LEU A 150 34.44 -16.36 -40.27
C LEU A 150 32.96 -15.99 -40.19
N LEU A 151 32.12 -16.59 -41.05
CA LEU A 151 30.68 -16.37 -41.05
C LEU A 151 30.04 -16.86 -39.74
N GLU A 152 30.40 -18.06 -39.28
CA GLU A 152 29.87 -18.60 -38.02
C GLU A 152 30.36 -17.85 -36.80
N LEU A 153 31.62 -17.40 -36.79
CA LEU A 153 32.13 -16.56 -35.71
C LEU A 153 31.36 -15.24 -35.63
N ARG A 154 31.11 -14.58 -36.77
CA ARG A 154 30.34 -13.35 -36.81
C ARG A 154 28.87 -13.55 -36.42
N ARG A 155 28.25 -14.65 -36.88
CA ARG A 155 26.91 -15.05 -36.47
C ARG A 155 26.83 -15.20 -34.95
N ALA A 156 27.76 -15.93 -34.35
CA ALA A 156 27.79 -16.16 -32.91
C ALA A 156 27.98 -14.86 -32.11
N GLU A 157 28.84 -13.95 -32.56
CA GLU A 157 28.99 -12.64 -31.92
C GLU A 157 27.69 -11.82 -31.93
N LEU A 158 26.99 -11.80 -33.07
CA LEU A 158 25.72 -11.08 -33.20
C LEU A 158 24.61 -11.76 -32.39
N ASP A 159 24.57 -13.09 -32.38
CA ASP A 159 23.64 -13.91 -31.60
C ASP A 159 23.78 -13.62 -30.10
N ASP A 160 25.01 -13.59 -29.58
CA ASP A 160 25.29 -13.27 -28.18
C ASP A 160 24.86 -11.84 -27.83
N GLN A 161 25.20 -10.85 -28.68
CA GLN A 161 24.84 -9.44 -28.45
C GLN A 161 23.32 -9.23 -28.50
N MET A 162 22.65 -9.84 -29.47
CA MET A 162 21.22 -9.66 -29.68
C MET A 162 20.41 -10.41 -28.62
N THR A 163 20.81 -11.63 -28.25
CA THR A 163 20.22 -12.34 -27.11
C THR A 163 20.39 -11.54 -25.81
N ALA A 164 21.56 -10.95 -25.57
CA ALA A 164 21.79 -10.12 -24.39
C ALA A 164 20.92 -8.84 -24.37
N ALA A 165 20.73 -8.19 -25.53
CA ALA A 165 19.89 -7.00 -25.65
C ALA A 165 18.41 -7.32 -25.38
N VAL A 166 17.88 -8.40 -25.97
CA VAL A 166 16.51 -8.86 -25.71
C VAL A 166 16.35 -9.26 -24.24
N ALA A 167 17.30 -9.99 -23.67
CA ALA A 167 17.28 -10.38 -22.26
C ALA A 167 17.28 -9.18 -21.31
N ALA A 168 18.03 -8.11 -21.62
CA ALA A 168 18.03 -6.90 -20.81
C ALA A 168 16.67 -6.19 -20.83
N ARG A 169 16.02 -6.08 -21.99
CA ARG A 169 14.67 -5.51 -22.12
C ARG A 169 13.63 -6.35 -21.37
N THR A 170 13.62 -7.66 -21.60
CA THR A 170 12.68 -8.56 -20.94
C THR A 170 12.90 -8.57 -19.41
N GLY A 171 14.15 -8.64 -18.96
CA GLY A 171 14.49 -8.58 -17.53
C GLY A 171 14.01 -7.30 -16.86
N LEU A 172 14.16 -6.13 -17.51
CA LEU A 172 13.62 -4.87 -16.97
C LEU A 172 12.10 -4.92 -16.81
N ILE A 173 11.38 -5.47 -17.79
CA ILE A 173 9.92 -5.57 -17.77
C ILE A 173 9.48 -6.53 -16.65
N ASP A 174 10.12 -7.69 -16.55
CA ASP A 174 9.79 -8.73 -15.56
C ASP A 174 10.07 -8.24 -14.13
N ASP A 175 11.27 -7.69 -13.89
CA ASP A 175 11.66 -7.14 -12.59
C ASP A 175 10.71 -6.01 -12.14
N THR A 176 10.30 -5.15 -13.08
CA THR A 176 9.32 -4.09 -12.79
C THR A 176 7.95 -4.66 -12.47
N THR A 177 7.51 -5.69 -13.21
CA THR A 177 6.23 -6.36 -12.98
C THR A 177 6.17 -7.00 -11.60
N ASP A 178 7.21 -7.73 -11.22
CA ASP A 178 7.31 -8.38 -9.92
C ASP A 178 7.33 -7.35 -8.78
N LEU A 179 8.09 -6.25 -8.94
CA LEU A 179 8.13 -5.19 -7.95
C LEU A 179 6.75 -4.53 -7.78
N VAL A 180 6.04 -4.22 -8.85
CA VAL A 180 4.69 -3.66 -8.77
C VAL A 180 3.74 -4.62 -8.06
N ARG A 181 3.76 -5.91 -8.43
CA ARG A 181 2.94 -6.94 -7.79
C ARG A 181 3.21 -7.03 -6.29
N GLU A 182 4.48 -7.08 -5.89
CA GLU A 182 4.90 -7.13 -4.50
C GLU A 182 4.43 -5.89 -3.71
N ARG A 183 4.69 -4.69 -4.25
CA ARG A 183 4.45 -3.43 -3.55
C ARG A 183 2.97 -3.18 -3.33
N LEU A 184 2.16 -3.44 -4.35
CA LEU A 184 0.71 -3.23 -4.31
C LEU A 184 -0.04 -4.41 -3.65
N GLY A 185 0.64 -5.54 -3.43
CA GLY A 185 0.02 -6.75 -2.89
C GLY A 185 -0.97 -7.36 -3.87
N VAL A 186 -0.60 -7.41 -5.15
CA VAL A 186 -1.39 -8.06 -6.19
C VAL A 186 -1.39 -9.56 -5.92
N ALA A 187 -2.58 -10.14 -5.85
CA ALA A 187 -2.81 -11.58 -5.69
C ALA A 187 -3.50 -12.15 -6.92
N ASP A 188 -3.60 -13.48 -7.01
CA ASP A 188 -4.25 -14.16 -8.13
C ASP A 188 -5.73 -13.75 -8.32
N VAL A 189 -6.39 -13.33 -7.22
CA VAL A 189 -7.81 -12.93 -7.24
C VAL A 189 -8.04 -11.75 -6.30
N GLY A 190 -8.85 -10.79 -6.79
CA GLY A 190 -9.35 -9.66 -6.01
C GLY A 190 -8.54 -8.39 -6.17
N ILE A 191 -9.12 -7.28 -5.70
CA ILE A 191 -8.50 -5.95 -5.75
C ILE A 191 -7.29 -5.93 -4.81
N PRO A 192 -6.09 -5.51 -5.26
CA PRO A 192 -4.92 -5.38 -4.40
C PRO A 192 -5.24 -4.49 -3.19
N TRP A 193 -4.88 -4.94 -1.99
CA TRP A 193 -5.32 -4.27 -0.75
C TRP A 193 -4.83 -2.82 -0.66
N VAL A 194 -3.66 -2.51 -1.24
CA VAL A 194 -3.11 -1.15 -1.30
C VAL A 194 -4.02 -0.24 -2.13
N ILE A 195 -4.51 -0.75 -3.28
CA ILE A 195 -5.45 -0.04 -4.14
C ILE A 195 -6.77 0.18 -3.41
N LEU A 196 -7.33 -0.87 -2.81
CA LEU A 196 -8.57 -0.76 -2.04
C LEU A 196 -8.46 0.27 -0.91
N ALA A 197 -7.36 0.24 -0.15
CA ALA A 197 -7.15 1.16 0.97
C ALA A 197 -6.89 2.60 0.51
N ALA A 198 -6.23 2.79 -0.65
CA ALA A 198 -6.01 4.10 -1.23
C ALA A 198 -7.32 4.73 -1.73
N THR A 199 -8.16 3.96 -2.43
CA THR A 199 -9.47 4.41 -2.90
C THR A 199 -10.36 4.80 -1.70
N GLN A 200 -10.37 3.99 -0.64
CA GLN A 200 -11.13 4.28 0.61
C GLN A 200 -10.63 5.53 1.33
N GLY A 201 -9.37 5.89 1.12
CA GLY A 201 -8.78 7.14 1.59
C GLY A 201 -9.13 8.35 0.72
N GLY A 202 -9.91 8.17 -0.37
CA GLY A 202 -10.23 9.20 -1.35
C GLY A 202 -9.08 9.53 -2.30
N LEU A 203 -8.06 8.68 -2.41
CA LEU A 203 -6.92 8.91 -3.29
C LEU A 203 -7.20 8.30 -4.68
N ASP A 204 -7.28 9.16 -5.69
CA ASP A 204 -7.31 8.73 -7.09
C ASP A 204 -5.88 8.49 -7.60
N VAL A 205 -5.59 7.24 -7.96
CA VAL A 205 -4.31 6.82 -8.56
C VAL A 205 -4.48 6.20 -9.95
N SER A 206 -5.63 6.38 -10.62
CA SER A 206 -5.85 5.73 -11.93
C SER A 206 -5.02 6.36 -13.04
N GLU A 207 -4.92 7.69 -13.08
CA GLU A 207 -4.24 8.44 -14.14
C GLU A 207 -2.78 7.98 -14.37
N PRO A 208 -1.93 7.78 -13.35
CA PRO A 208 -0.58 7.25 -13.56
C PRO A 208 -0.54 5.86 -14.20
N PHE A 209 -1.44 4.96 -13.82
CA PHE A 209 -1.50 3.61 -14.39
C PHE A 209 -2.08 3.61 -15.82
N GLU A 210 -3.08 4.46 -16.09
CA GLU A 210 -3.59 4.70 -17.45
C GLU A 210 -2.49 5.24 -18.37
N PHE A 211 -1.74 6.23 -17.89
CA PHE A 211 -0.60 6.77 -18.61
C PHE A 211 0.44 5.68 -18.92
N ALA A 212 0.79 4.86 -17.91
CA ALA A 212 1.74 3.77 -18.12
C ALA A 212 1.22 2.73 -19.12
N ALA A 213 -0.03 2.29 -19.00
CA ALA A 213 -0.65 1.33 -19.91
C ALA A 213 -0.66 1.81 -21.37
N HIS A 214 -0.74 3.12 -21.60
CA HIS A 214 -0.71 3.71 -22.94
C HIS A 214 0.68 3.73 -23.57
N HIS A 215 1.74 3.85 -22.76
CA HIS A 215 3.12 4.04 -23.25
C HIS A 215 3.97 2.77 -23.18
N LEU A 216 3.55 1.77 -22.41
CA LEU A 216 4.21 0.48 -22.34
C LEU A 216 3.97 -0.34 -23.63
N PRO A 217 4.97 -1.14 -24.07
CA PRO A 217 4.75 -2.13 -25.12
C PRO A 217 3.75 -3.20 -24.66
N ASP A 218 3.18 -3.94 -25.61
CA ASP A 218 2.34 -5.10 -25.29
C ASP A 218 3.14 -6.14 -24.50
N GLY A 219 2.57 -6.63 -23.39
CA GLY A 219 3.22 -7.56 -22.47
C GLY A 219 2.62 -7.54 -21.07
N GLU A 220 3.16 -8.37 -20.18
CA GLU A 220 2.60 -8.58 -18.83
C GLU A 220 2.53 -7.30 -17.99
N LEU A 221 3.55 -6.43 -18.08
CA LEU A 221 3.55 -5.17 -17.34
C LEU A 221 2.41 -4.25 -17.77
N ARG A 222 2.15 -4.17 -19.08
CA ARG A 222 1.03 -3.38 -19.62
C ARG A 222 -0.31 -3.96 -19.18
N ASP A 223 -0.47 -5.27 -19.27
CA ASP A 223 -1.68 -5.96 -18.84
C ASP A 223 -1.93 -5.74 -17.34
N LEU A 224 -0.88 -5.75 -16.53
CA LEU A 224 -0.95 -5.41 -15.12
C LEU A 224 -1.40 -3.96 -14.90
N MET A 225 -0.89 -2.99 -15.66
CA MET A 225 -1.36 -1.60 -15.55
C MET A 225 -2.85 -1.47 -15.87
N VAL A 226 -3.31 -2.12 -16.95
CA VAL A 226 -4.73 -2.15 -17.34
C VAL A 226 -5.60 -2.81 -16.27
N GLN A 227 -5.12 -3.93 -15.70
CA GLN A 227 -5.80 -4.59 -14.59
C GLN A 227 -5.93 -3.64 -13.38
N LEU A 228 -4.84 -2.95 -13.00
CA LEU A 228 -4.86 -2.02 -11.86
C LEU A 228 -5.84 -0.86 -12.06
N VAL A 229 -5.95 -0.32 -13.29
CA VAL A 229 -6.97 0.69 -13.61
C VAL A 229 -8.39 0.13 -13.39
N THR A 230 -8.64 -1.08 -13.89
CA THR A 230 -9.93 -1.77 -13.71
C THR A 230 -10.23 -2.03 -12.23
N ASP A 231 -9.22 -2.43 -11.45
CA ASP A 231 -9.34 -2.67 -10.01
C ASP A 231 -9.63 -1.38 -9.24
N ILE A 232 -9.06 -0.23 -9.64
CA ILE A 232 -9.36 1.08 -9.06
C ILE A 232 -10.80 1.48 -9.34
N GLU A 233 -11.27 1.32 -10.58
CA GLU A 233 -12.66 1.58 -10.95
C GLU A 233 -13.62 0.70 -10.14
N LEU A 234 -13.33 -0.60 -10.03
CA LEU A 234 -14.12 -1.52 -9.23
C LEU A 234 -14.13 -1.11 -7.75
N ALA A 235 -12.97 -0.73 -7.19
CA ALA A 235 -12.89 -0.26 -5.80
C ALA A 235 -13.80 0.95 -5.54
N ARG A 236 -13.86 1.91 -6.47
CA ARG A 236 -14.75 3.09 -6.35
C ARG A 236 -16.22 2.68 -6.33
N THR A 237 -16.62 1.76 -7.20
CA THR A 237 -18.02 1.30 -7.24
C THR A 237 -18.44 0.59 -5.95
N LEU A 238 -17.50 -0.06 -5.24
CA LEU A 238 -17.77 -0.68 -3.94
C LEU A 238 -17.97 0.35 -2.81
N GLU A 239 -17.35 1.52 -2.89
CA GLU A 239 -17.59 2.63 -1.95
C GLU A 239 -18.91 3.35 -2.19
N GLU A 240 -19.34 3.44 -3.44
CA GLU A 240 -20.58 4.12 -3.83
C GLU A 240 -21.86 3.34 -3.49
N VAL A 241 -21.76 2.14 -2.89
CA VAL A 241 -22.91 1.38 -2.36
C VAL A 241 -23.04 1.56 -0.83
N PRO A 242 -23.65 2.66 -0.34
CA PRO A 242 -24.09 2.74 1.04
C PRO A 242 -25.42 1.99 1.19
N ASP A 243 -25.42 1.01 2.09
CA ASP A 243 -26.55 0.49 2.88
C ASP A 243 -27.96 0.90 2.37
N GLN A 244 -28.56 0.12 1.47
CA GLN A 244 -29.99 0.22 1.21
C GLN A 244 -30.74 -0.18 2.49
N PRO A 245 -31.57 0.70 3.08
CA PRO A 245 -32.40 0.30 4.19
C PRO A 245 -33.34 -0.80 3.68
N ARG A 246 -33.29 -1.97 4.32
CA ARG A 246 -34.26 -3.04 4.10
C ARG A 246 -35.65 -2.49 4.43
N GLY A 247 -36.35 -2.04 3.39
CA GLY A 247 -37.76 -1.72 3.45
C GLY A 247 -38.51 -2.95 3.92
N VAL A 248 -39.11 -2.84 5.10
CA VAL A 248 -40.08 -3.81 5.60
C VAL A 248 -41.28 -3.76 4.63
N PRO A 249 -41.69 -4.88 4.02
CA PRO A 249 -42.92 -4.90 3.23
C PRO A 249 -44.13 -4.75 4.17
N GLU A 250 -45.05 -3.84 3.79
CA GLU A 250 -46.38 -3.71 4.38
C GLU A 250 -47.24 -4.96 4.20
#